data_AF-A0A7X7PF25-F1
#
_entry.id   AF-A0A7X7PF25-F1
#
_cell.length_a   1.000
_cell.length_b   1.000
_cell.length_c   1.000
_cell.angle_alpha   90.00
_cell.angle_beta   90.00
_cell.angle_gamma   90.00
#
_symmetry.space_group_name_H-M   'P 1'
#
loop_
_entity.id
_entity.type
_entity.pdbx_description
1 polymer ?
#
loop_
_entity_poly.entity_id
_entity_poly.type
_entity_poly.pdbx_seq_one_letter_code
_entity_poly.pdbx_strand_id
1 'polypeptide(L)'
;MGQVRHDHVTTTAPHGHGRGGRSCTATTSTSSLSRFVFATAEYSSGDWESAPALPENLIDSVARYTSIDVAPSGVSVRLDSEELFDYPFVWLTGHLPVRFTEAERRNLKRYVERGGFMMVDDHNHDITGIFHQTATEEIERLFGRLEQVPNDHEIYRCFFVFENGPPHTNHELNGWGDDLLHLHL
;
A
#
# COMPACT_ATOMS: atom_id res chain seq x y z
N MET A 1 13.32 -69.76 -27.44
CA MET A 1 14.47 -70.66 -27.26
C MET A 1 15.13 -70.28 -25.95
N GLY A 2 15.12 -71.15 -24.94
CA GLY A 2 15.89 -70.98 -23.70
C GLY A 2 15.14 -70.41 -22.49
N GLN A 3 14.34 -71.26 -21.84
CA GLN A 3 14.07 -71.18 -20.40
C GLN A 3 15.23 -71.88 -19.66
N VAL A 4 15.43 -71.58 -18.36
CA VAL A 4 16.14 -72.33 -17.27
C VAL A 4 17.12 -71.38 -16.53
N ARG A 5 17.29 -71.37 -15.20
CA ARG A 5 16.56 -71.74 -13.97
C ARG A 5 17.30 -71.01 -12.82
N HIS A 6 16.57 -70.79 -11.74
CA HIS A 6 16.96 -70.53 -10.34
C HIS A 6 18.41 -70.77 -9.93
N ASP A 7 18.91 -69.90 -9.02
CA ASP A 7 19.49 -70.37 -7.75
C ASP A 7 19.22 -69.37 -6.61
N HIS A 8 18.83 -69.94 -5.48
CA HIS A 8 18.51 -69.29 -4.22
C HIS A 8 19.71 -69.52 -3.29
N VAL A 9 20.33 -68.46 -2.75
CA VAL A 9 21.23 -68.58 -1.60
C VAL A 9 20.94 -67.43 -0.63
N THR A 10 20.36 -67.80 0.50
CA THR A 10 20.23 -67.04 1.74
C THR A 10 21.62 -66.85 2.37
N THR A 11 21.93 -65.68 2.95
CA THR A 11 22.70 -65.56 4.23
C THR A 11 22.87 -64.10 4.68
N THR A 12 22.29 -63.83 5.86
CA THR A 12 22.62 -62.88 6.94
C THR A 12 22.91 -61.39 6.66
N ALA A 13 22.09 -60.55 7.29
CA ALA A 13 22.42 -59.20 7.71
C ALA A 13 23.40 -59.19 8.90
N PRO A 14 24.20 -58.12 9.05
CA PRO A 14 24.46 -57.56 10.36
C PRO A 14 24.00 -56.10 10.44
N HIS A 15 23.49 -55.78 11.62
CA HIS A 15 23.14 -54.45 12.09
C HIS A 15 24.29 -53.45 11.93
N GLY A 16 23.99 -52.31 11.29
CA GLY A 16 24.82 -51.12 11.29
C GLY A 16 23.95 -49.90 11.56
N HIS A 17 23.99 -49.43 12.81
CA HIS A 17 23.49 -48.12 13.21
C HIS A 17 24.22 -47.00 12.46
N GLY A 18 23.50 -45.97 12.02
CA GLY A 18 24.11 -44.66 11.84
C GLY A 18 23.48 -43.76 10.80
N ARG A 19 22.84 -42.69 11.31
CA ARG A 19 22.52 -41.41 10.65
C ARG A 19 21.37 -41.44 9.64
N GLY A 20 20.16 -41.35 10.20
CA GLY A 20 19.01 -40.81 9.47
C GLY A 20 19.33 -39.41 8.97
N GLY A 21 19.52 -39.28 7.67
CA GLY A 21 19.47 -37.99 6.98
C GLY A 21 18.06 -37.45 7.13
N ARG A 22 17.91 -36.43 7.98
CA ARG A 22 16.70 -35.60 7.96
C ARG A 22 16.73 -34.88 6.62
N SER A 23 15.92 -35.35 5.69
CA SER A 23 15.57 -34.59 4.50
C SER A 23 14.79 -33.37 4.96
N CYS A 24 15.48 -32.24 5.09
CA CYS A 24 14.87 -30.94 5.32
C CYS A 24 14.17 -30.55 4.02
N THR A 25 12.95 -31.01 3.80
CA THR A 25 12.08 -30.40 2.80
C THR A 25 11.74 -29.01 3.31
N ALA A 26 12.45 -27.99 2.79
CA ALA A 26 12.04 -26.62 2.94
C ALA A 26 10.68 -26.48 2.24
N THR A 27 9.61 -26.49 3.03
CA THR A 27 8.31 -26.03 2.54
C THR A 27 8.45 -24.54 2.29
N THR A 28 8.73 -24.16 1.05
CA THR A 28 8.57 -22.79 0.61
C THR A 28 7.08 -22.47 0.75
N SER A 29 6.71 -21.85 1.87
CA SER A 29 5.47 -21.12 1.98
C SER A 29 5.57 -19.99 0.96
N THR A 30 5.04 -20.21 -0.24
CA THR A 30 4.69 -19.10 -1.12
C THR A 30 3.56 -18.39 -0.38
N SER A 31 3.90 -17.35 0.38
CA SER A 31 2.95 -16.28 0.63
C SER A 31 2.45 -15.90 -0.75
N SER A 32 1.21 -16.25 -1.07
CA SER A 32 0.51 -15.58 -2.15
C SER A 32 0.58 -14.12 -1.76
N LEU A 33 1.41 -13.34 -2.43
CA LEU A 33 1.34 -11.89 -2.32
C LEU A 33 -0.11 -11.56 -2.65
N SER A 34 -0.86 -11.12 -1.65
CA SER A 34 -2.22 -10.68 -1.85
C SER A 34 -2.17 -9.58 -2.89
N ARG A 35 -2.95 -9.73 -3.96
CA ARG A 35 -3.09 -8.72 -5.00
C ARG A 35 -3.33 -7.35 -4.35
N PHE A 36 -2.57 -6.35 -4.78
CA PHE A 36 -2.75 -4.97 -4.36
C PHE A 36 -4.07 -4.44 -4.92
N VAL A 37 -4.94 -3.95 -4.03
CA VAL A 37 -6.20 -3.31 -4.42
C VAL A 37 -6.10 -1.85 -4.03
N PHE A 38 -6.32 -0.96 -4.99
CA PHE A 38 -6.39 0.47 -4.72
C PHE A 38 -7.68 0.78 -3.96
N ALA A 39 -7.57 1.26 -2.73
CA ALA A 39 -8.71 1.56 -1.88
C ALA A 39 -8.84 3.06 -1.64
N THR A 40 -9.97 3.64 -2.03
CA THR A 40 -10.33 5.03 -1.72
C THR A 40 -11.11 5.08 -0.41
N ALA A 41 -10.68 5.91 0.53
CA ALA A 41 -11.36 6.14 1.80
C ALA A 41 -12.68 6.88 1.58
N GLU A 42 -13.80 6.24 1.91
CA GLU A 42 -15.10 6.88 2.07
C GLU A 42 -15.23 7.38 3.52
N TYR A 43 -15.60 8.66 3.66
CA TYR A 43 -15.74 9.32 4.95
C TYR A 43 -17.03 10.14 5.02
N SER A 44 -17.58 10.26 6.23
CA SER A 44 -18.94 10.73 6.49
C SER A 44 -19.18 12.19 6.09
N SER A 45 -18.14 13.02 6.04
CA SER A 45 -18.27 14.41 5.57
C SER A 45 -18.40 14.54 4.04
N GLY A 46 -18.26 13.45 3.29
CA GLY A 46 -18.52 13.40 1.84
C GLY A 46 -17.35 13.81 0.95
N ASP A 47 -17.56 13.76 -0.37
CA ASP A 47 -16.62 14.25 -1.40
C ASP A 47 -15.36 13.41 -1.63
N TRP A 48 -15.36 12.14 -1.21
CA TRP A 48 -14.27 11.19 -1.47
C TRP A 48 -14.15 10.76 -2.96
N GLU A 49 -15.20 10.98 -3.75
CA GLU A 49 -15.28 10.65 -5.18
C GLU A 49 -14.90 11.82 -6.11
N SER A 50 -14.36 12.88 -5.51
CA SER A 50 -13.91 14.12 -6.12
C SER A 50 -12.94 13.96 -7.31
N ALA A 51 -12.08 12.94 -7.27
CA ALA A 51 -11.12 12.62 -8.33
C ALA A 51 -11.44 11.27 -9.01
N PRO A 52 -12.47 11.15 -9.86
CA PRO A 52 -12.92 9.86 -10.38
C PRO A 52 -11.91 9.15 -11.28
N ALA A 53 -11.02 9.90 -11.95
CA ALA A 53 -9.96 9.34 -12.79
C ALA A 53 -8.71 8.89 -12.02
N LEU A 54 -8.56 9.31 -10.75
CA LEU A 54 -7.36 9.05 -9.96
C LEU A 54 -7.11 7.54 -9.73
N PRO A 55 -8.11 6.74 -9.32
CA PRO A 55 -7.91 5.30 -9.14
C PRO A 55 -7.44 4.61 -10.42
N GLU A 56 -8.08 4.87 -11.56
CA GLU A 56 -7.73 4.25 -12.84
C GLU A 56 -6.30 4.60 -13.28
N ASN A 57 -5.93 5.88 -13.18
CA ASN A 57 -4.59 6.35 -13.54
C ASN A 57 -3.48 5.75 -12.66
N LEU A 58 -3.73 5.64 -11.35
CA LEU A 58 -2.75 5.06 -10.42
C LEU A 58 -2.64 3.55 -10.58
N ILE A 59 -3.76 2.83 -10.72
CA ILE A 59 -3.78 1.38 -10.98
C ILE A 59 -2.98 1.06 -12.24
N ASP A 60 -3.25 1.79 -13.32
CA ASP A 60 -2.58 1.63 -14.59
C ASP A 60 -1.07 1.95 -14.48
N SER A 61 -0.70 3.01 -13.76
CA SER A 61 0.71 3.35 -13.53
C SER A 61 1.44 2.26 -12.74
N VAL A 62 0.84 1.74 -11.67
CA VAL A 62 1.40 0.62 -10.89
C VAL A 62 1.57 -0.61 -11.77
N ALA A 63 0.58 -0.94 -12.60
CA ALA A 63 0.63 -2.08 -13.52
C ALA A 63 1.71 -1.93 -14.60
N ARG A 64 1.93 -0.71 -15.11
CA ARG A 64 2.91 -0.45 -16.17
C ARG A 64 4.34 -0.41 -15.66
N TYR A 65 4.57 0.24 -14.53
CA TYR A 65 5.92 0.55 -14.06
C TYR A 65 6.47 -0.48 -13.09
N THR A 66 5.63 -1.27 -12.41
CA THR A 66 6.07 -2.20 -11.36
C THR A 66 5.73 -3.65 -11.69
N SER A 67 6.26 -4.59 -10.89
CA SER A 67 5.85 -6.00 -10.93
C SER A 67 4.80 -6.35 -9.87
N ILE A 68 4.16 -5.35 -9.26
CA ILE A 68 3.10 -5.56 -8.27
C ILE A 68 1.87 -6.14 -9.00
N ASP A 69 1.33 -7.26 -8.52
CA ASP A 69 0.02 -7.75 -8.95
C ASP A 69 -1.05 -6.80 -8.42
N VAL A 70 -1.45 -5.83 -9.23
CA VAL A 70 -2.49 -4.85 -8.92
C VAL A 70 -3.83 -5.26 -9.53
N ALA A 71 -4.92 -5.06 -8.79
CA ALA A 71 -6.26 -5.28 -9.28
C ALA A 71 -6.61 -4.30 -10.41
N PRO A 72 -7.36 -4.74 -11.45
CA PRO A 72 -7.72 -3.90 -12.58
C PRO A 72 -8.72 -2.79 -12.24
N SER A 73 -9.28 -2.81 -11.03
CA SER A 73 -10.21 -1.81 -10.52
C SER A 73 -9.98 -1.60 -9.03
N GLY A 74 -10.25 -0.37 -8.57
CA GLY A 74 -10.20 -0.01 -7.16
C GLY A 74 -11.51 -0.31 -6.44
N VAL A 75 -11.53 0.00 -5.15
CA VAL A 75 -12.70 -0.07 -4.27
C VAL A 75 -12.84 1.22 -3.47
N SER A 76 -14.06 1.55 -3.05
CA SER A 76 -14.28 2.51 -1.99
C SER A 76 -14.47 1.75 -0.68
N VAL A 77 -13.82 2.19 0.39
CA VAL A 77 -13.91 1.56 1.71
C VAL A 77 -14.21 2.61 2.76
N ARG A 78 -15.26 2.39 3.55
CA ARG A 78 -15.65 3.30 4.62
C ARG A 78 -14.63 3.29 5.74
N LEU A 79 -14.25 4.47 6.22
CA LEU A 79 -13.31 4.62 7.33
C LEU A 79 -13.80 4.00 8.64
N ASP A 80 -15.11 3.87 8.86
CA ASP A 80 -15.68 3.22 10.05
C ASP A 80 -15.87 1.70 9.92
N SER A 81 -15.57 1.12 8.76
CA SER A 81 -15.75 -0.32 8.48
C SER A 81 -14.57 -1.17 8.92
N GLU A 82 -14.81 -2.41 9.33
CA GLU A 82 -13.74 -3.38 9.55
C GLU A 82 -13.05 -3.81 8.25
N GLU A 83 -13.71 -3.67 7.10
CA GLU A 83 -13.12 -3.94 5.78
C GLU A 83 -11.91 -3.03 5.49
N LEU A 84 -11.80 -1.89 6.17
CA LEU A 84 -10.63 -1.01 6.09
C LEU A 84 -9.32 -1.78 6.35
N PHE A 85 -9.35 -2.78 7.24
CA PHE A 85 -8.17 -3.54 7.63
C PHE A 85 -7.70 -4.56 6.58
N ASP A 86 -8.50 -4.81 5.54
CA ASP A 86 -8.14 -5.72 4.45
C ASP A 86 -7.23 -5.05 3.40
N TYR A 87 -7.10 -3.73 3.46
CA TYR A 87 -6.33 -2.94 2.50
C TYR A 87 -5.12 -2.32 3.20
N PRO A 88 -3.87 -2.73 2.91
CA PRO A 88 -2.69 -2.18 3.57
C PRO A 88 -2.36 -0.74 3.18
N PHE A 89 -3.01 -0.22 2.14
CA PHE A 89 -2.82 1.12 1.59
C PHE A 89 -4.18 1.71 1.23
N VAL A 90 -4.45 2.92 1.71
CA VAL A 90 -5.72 3.64 1.51
C VAL A 90 -5.43 5.06 1.06
N TRP A 91 -6.18 5.54 0.07
CA TRP A 91 -6.08 6.89 -0.47
C TRP A 91 -7.25 7.74 0.00
N LEU A 92 -6.98 8.92 0.54
CA LEU A 92 -7.99 9.89 0.97
C LEU A 92 -7.82 11.16 0.14
N THR A 93 -8.90 11.62 -0.48
CA THR A 93 -8.91 12.82 -1.31
C THR A 93 -10.26 13.52 -1.24
N GLY A 94 -10.31 14.80 -1.60
CA GLY A 94 -11.49 15.67 -1.50
C GLY A 94 -11.19 17.10 -1.93
N HIS A 95 -12.24 17.88 -2.12
CA HIS A 95 -12.22 19.34 -2.32
C HIS A 95 -12.90 20.09 -1.17
N LEU A 96 -13.83 19.44 -0.45
CA LEU A 96 -14.60 20.00 0.65
C LEU A 96 -13.94 19.75 2.03
N PRO A 97 -14.30 20.52 3.07
CA PRO A 97 -13.81 20.30 4.43
C PRO A 97 -13.98 18.85 4.92
N VAL A 98 -12.91 18.28 5.47
CA VAL A 98 -12.92 16.92 6.03
C VAL A 98 -13.19 16.95 7.53
N ARG A 99 -14.15 16.13 7.99
CA ARG A 99 -14.41 15.88 9.40
C ARG A 99 -14.76 14.42 9.65
N PHE A 100 -13.97 13.77 10.50
CA PHE A 100 -14.24 12.40 10.89
C PHE A 100 -15.21 12.32 12.07
N THR A 101 -16.05 11.30 12.05
CA THR A 101 -16.81 10.84 13.20
C THR A 101 -15.89 10.19 14.22
N GLU A 102 -16.36 9.98 15.45
CA GLU A 102 -15.59 9.25 16.47
C GLU A 102 -15.29 7.80 16.04
N ALA A 103 -16.18 7.18 15.26
CA ALA A 103 -15.97 5.83 14.76
C ALA A 103 -14.84 5.78 13.73
N GLU A 104 -14.85 6.67 12.75
CA GLU A 104 -13.80 6.81 11.74
C GLU A 104 -12.46 7.14 12.38
N ARG A 105 -12.42 8.10 13.32
CA ARG A 105 -11.21 8.44 14.09
C ARG A 105 -10.60 7.23 14.80
N ARG A 106 -11.43 6.48 15.53
CA ARG A 106 -11.00 5.29 16.27
C ARG A 106 -10.46 4.23 15.31
N ASN A 107 -11.11 4.04 14.18
CA ASN A 107 -10.76 3.00 13.23
C ASN A 107 -9.50 3.37 12.43
N LEU A 108 -9.37 4.61 11.98
CA LEU A 108 -8.18 5.15 11.33
C LEU A 108 -6.95 5.08 12.25
N LYS A 109 -7.10 5.43 13.52
CA LYS A 109 -6.02 5.26 14.50
C LYS A 109 -5.56 3.81 14.59
N ARG A 110 -6.50 2.87 14.74
CA ARG A 110 -6.18 1.43 14.75
C ARG A 110 -5.56 0.94 13.45
N TYR A 111 -5.97 1.49 12.31
CA TYR A 111 -5.46 1.14 10.99
C TYR A 111 -3.98 1.47 10.88
N VAL A 112 -3.60 2.71 11.20
CA VAL A 112 -2.20 3.16 11.18
C VAL A 112 -1.36 2.41 12.23
N GLU A 113 -1.87 2.23 13.45
CA GLU A 113 -1.18 1.48 14.51
C GLU A 113 -0.94 0.00 14.15
N ARG A 114 -1.70 -0.56 13.21
CA ARG A 114 -1.54 -1.93 12.68
C ARG A 114 -0.60 -2.01 11.47
N GLY A 115 -0.02 -0.89 11.05
CA GLY A 115 0.87 -0.81 9.89
C GLY A 115 0.18 -0.48 8.57
N GLY A 116 -1.10 -0.07 8.61
CA GLY A 116 -1.78 0.47 7.45
C GLY A 116 -1.18 1.81 7.03
N PHE A 117 -1.06 2.04 5.73
CA PHE A 117 -0.58 3.30 5.16
C PHE A 117 -1.75 4.10 4.60
N MET A 118 -1.83 5.39 4.92
CA MET A 118 -2.80 6.31 4.32
C MET A 118 -2.07 7.41 3.55
N MET A 119 -2.42 7.57 2.27
CA MET A 119 -2.04 8.73 1.48
C MET A 119 -3.19 9.75 1.53
N VAL A 120 -2.90 11.00 1.85
CA VAL A 120 -3.86 12.11 1.79
C VAL A 120 -3.43 13.02 0.65
N ASP A 121 -4.32 13.26 -0.29
CA ASP A 121 -4.05 14.01 -1.53
C ASP A 121 -5.06 15.14 -1.70
N ASP A 122 -4.60 16.37 -1.54
CA ASP A 122 -5.36 17.57 -1.93
C ASP A 122 -5.12 17.83 -3.42
N HIS A 123 -5.98 17.27 -4.26
CA HIS A 123 -5.96 17.54 -5.71
C HIS A 123 -6.69 18.84 -6.06
N ASN A 124 -7.21 19.55 -5.06
CA ASN A 124 -7.86 20.84 -5.24
C ASN A 124 -6.80 21.94 -5.21
N HIS A 125 -6.58 22.61 -6.34
CA HIS A 125 -5.77 23.82 -6.38
C HIS A 125 -6.53 25.04 -5.82
N ASP A 126 -7.24 24.89 -4.71
CA ASP A 126 -7.97 25.99 -4.08
C ASP A 126 -6.99 26.88 -3.31
N ILE A 127 -7.08 28.18 -3.60
CA ILE A 127 -6.34 29.26 -2.93
C ILE A 127 -6.49 29.18 -1.41
N THR A 128 -7.65 28.70 -0.93
CA THR A 128 -7.90 28.63 0.52
C THR A 128 -7.26 27.41 1.19
N GLY A 129 -6.90 26.36 0.44
CA GLY A 129 -6.33 25.12 0.98
C GLY A 129 -7.22 24.46 2.05
N ILE A 130 -8.54 24.59 1.94
CA ILE A 130 -9.45 24.21 3.04
C ILE A 130 -9.46 22.70 3.29
N PHE A 131 -9.33 21.89 2.24
CA PHE A 131 -9.21 20.44 2.37
C PHE A 131 -7.91 20.10 3.12
N HIS A 132 -6.76 20.56 2.62
CA HIS A 132 -5.46 20.41 3.29
C HIS A 132 -5.51 20.78 4.77
N GLN A 133 -6.03 21.96 5.10
CA GLN A 133 -6.11 22.43 6.49
C GLN A 133 -6.95 21.50 7.36
N THR A 134 -8.16 21.15 6.91
CA THR A 134 -9.10 20.37 7.72
C THR A 134 -8.70 18.89 7.82
N ALA A 135 -8.11 18.32 6.77
CA ALA A 135 -7.50 17.00 6.79
C ALA A 135 -6.31 16.97 7.76
N THR A 136 -5.40 17.94 7.68
CA THR A 136 -4.26 18.09 8.60
C THR A 136 -4.72 18.16 10.05
N GLU A 137 -5.72 18.98 10.36
CA GLU A 137 -6.30 19.07 11.71
C GLU A 137 -6.84 17.72 12.21
N GLU A 138 -7.54 16.95 11.37
CA GLU A 138 -8.08 15.65 11.75
C GLU A 138 -6.97 14.61 11.99
N ILE A 139 -5.93 14.61 11.17
CA ILE A 139 -4.76 13.74 11.35
C ILE A 139 -3.97 14.13 12.61
N GLU A 140 -3.75 15.42 12.85
CA GLU A 140 -3.04 15.89 14.04
C GLU A 140 -3.80 15.61 15.35
N ARG A 141 -5.15 15.63 15.32
CA ARG A 141 -5.98 15.18 16.46
C ARG A 141 -5.73 13.72 16.82
N LEU A 142 -5.37 12.88 15.86
CA LEU A 142 -5.15 11.45 16.07
C LEU A 142 -3.72 11.10 16.48
N PHE A 143 -2.75 11.74 15.82
CA PHE A 143 -1.34 11.34 15.87
C PHE A 143 -0.40 12.41 16.43
N GLY A 144 -0.91 13.59 16.74
CA GLY A 144 -0.09 14.74 17.13
C GLY A 144 0.43 15.51 15.92
N ARG A 145 1.26 16.52 16.20
CA ARG A 145 1.78 17.45 15.19
C ARG A 145 2.49 16.70 14.06
N LEU A 146 2.16 17.04 12.82
CA LEU A 146 2.85 16.49 11.65
C LEU A 146 4.22 17.14 11.46
N GLU A 147 5.17 16.34 10.97
CA GLU A 147 6.53 16.79 10.66
C GLU A 147 6.80 16.62 9.16
N GLN A 148 7.61 17.50 8.61
CA GLN A 148 8.04 17.40 7.22
C GLN A 148 8.92 16.16 7.05
N VAL A 149 8.61 15.34 6.04
CA VAL A 149 9.44 14.19 5.68
C VAL A 149 10.78 14.70 5.12
N PRO A 150 11.93 14.34 5.71
CA PRO A 150 13.24 14.80 5.23
C PRO A 150 13.51 14.41 3.77
N ASN A 151 14.17 15.28 2.99
CA ASN A 151 14.49 14.99 1.58
C ASN A 151 15.39 13.76 1.39
N ASP A 152 16.08 13.32 2.43
CA ASP A 152 16.88 12.09 2.45
C ASP A 152 16.12 10.87 2.96
N HIS A 153 14.80 10.95 3.15
CA HIS A 153 13.97 9.82 3.57
C HIS A 153 13.88 8.71 2.49
N GLU A 154 13.73 7.45 2.92
CA GLU A 154 13.73 6.29 2.02
C GLU A 154 12.56 6.28 1.02
N ILE A 155 11.45 6.94 1.36
CA ILE A 155 10.27 7.07 0.48
C ILE A 155 10.61 7.69 -0.88
N TYR A 156 11.65 8.54 -0.95
CA TYR A 156 12.09 9.19 -2.18
C TYR A 156 13.09 8.37 -3.00
N ARG A 157 13.40 7.13 -2.56
CA ARG A 157 14.31 6.20 -3.26
C ARG A 157 13.87 4.74 -3.25
N CYS A 158 12.63 4.44 -2.85
CA CYS A 158 12.16 3.07 -2.69
C CYS A 158 11.83 2.37 -4.04
N PHE A 159 11.63 3.12 -5.12
CA PHE A 159 11.44 2.59 -6.47
C PHE A 159 12.11 3.47 -7.53
N PHE A 160 11.61 4.69 -7.71
CA PHE A 160 12.33 5.75 -8.40
C PHE A 160 13.25 6.48 -7.43
N VAL A 161 14.35 7.05 -7.94
CA VAL A 161 15.28 7.86 -7.17
C VAL A 161 15.04 9.32 -7.47
N PHE A 162 14.61 10.08 -6.46
CA PHE A 162 14.46 11.53 -6.55
C PHE A 162 15.60 12.21 -5.78
N GLU A 163 16.61 12.70 -6.50
CA GLU A 163 17.85 13.24 -5.91
C GLU A 163 17.63 14.48 -5.03
N ASN A 164 16.56 15.24 -5.27
CA ASN A 164 16.29 16.52 -4.61
C ASN A 164 15.03 16.52 -3.74
N GLY A 165 14.59 15.34 -3.27
CA GLY A 165 13.30 15.19 -2.57
C GLY A 165 12.14 14.95 -3.55
N PRO A 166 10.87 15.11 -3.14
CA PRO A 166 9.73 14.81 -3.99
C PRO A 166 9.79 15.62 -5.31
N PRO A 167 9.38 15.04 -6.45
CA PRO A 167 9.35 15.78 -7.70
C PRO A 167 8.42 16.98 -7.54
N HIS A 168 8.88 18.15 -7.97
CA HIS A 168 8.02 19.33 -7.99
C HIS A 168 6.82 19.08 -8.92
N THR A 169 5.62 19.43 -8.51
CA THR A 169 4.41 19.43 -9.34
C THR A 169 4.39 20.59 -10.37
N ASN A 170 5.52 21.28 -10.57
CA ASN A 170 5.72 22.54 -11.31
C ASN A 170 5.48 22.48 -12.84
N HIS A 171 4.67 21.57 -13.37
CA HIS A 171 4.07 21.77 -14.69
C HIS A 171 2.56 21.92 -14.53
N GLU A 172 2.18 23.01 -13.88
CA GLU A 172 0.80 23.47 -13.83
C GLU A 172 0.38 24.00 -15.21
N LEU A 173 -0.37 23.19 -15.96
CA LEU A 173 -0.96 23.60 -17.24
C LEU A 173 -2.18 24.53 -17.06
N ASN A 174 -2.62 24.78 -15.83
CA ASN A 174 -3.87 25.45 -15.48
C ASN A 174 -3.75 26.87 -14.89
N GLY A 175 -2.56 27.50 -14.94
CA GLY A 175 -2.50 28.96 -15.06
C GLY A 175 -2.20 29.78 -13.80
N TRP A 176 -1.39 29.27 -12.87
CA TRP A 176 -0.83 30.12 -11.81
C TRP A 176 0.36 30.96 -12.24
N GLY A 177 1.12 30.56 -13.28
CA GLY A 177 2.04 31.43 -14.03
C GLY A 177 3.05 32.24 -13.19
N ASP A 178 3.25 31.89 -11.93
CA ASP A 178 4.05 32.64 -10.96
C ASP A 178 5.36 31.92 -10.61
N ASP A 179 5.57 30.71 -11.13
CA ASP A 179 6.76 29.87 -10.90
C ASP A 179 7.08 29.67 -9.40
N LEU A 180 6.09 29.81 -8.51
CA LEU A 180 6.31 29.73 -7.06
C LEU A 180 6.15 28.31 -6.52
N LEU A 181 7.11 27.91 -5.67
CA LEU A 181 7.00 26.72 -4.85
C LEU A 181 6.17 27.02 -3.61
N HIS A 182 4.93 26.55 -3.59
CA HIS A 182 4.14 26.57 -2.37
C HIS A 182 4.54 25.38 -1.49
N LEU A 183 5.15 25.67 -0.34
CA LEU A 183 5.65 24.63 0.55
C LEU A 183 4.53 23.78 1.18
N HIS A 184 3.30 24.28 1.23
CA HIS A 184 2.15 23.68 1.94
C HIS A 184 0.83 24.07 1.24
N LEU A 185 0.57 23.48 0.06
CA LEU A 185 -0.79 23.42 -0.50
C LEU A 185 -1.38 22.06 -0.18
#